data_AF-A0A7S3CED1-F1
#
_entry.id   AF-A0A7S3CED1-F1
#
_cell.length_a   1.000
_cell.length_b   1.000
_cell.length_c   1.000
_cell.angle_alpha   90.00
_cell.angle_beta   90.00
_cell.angle_gamma   90.00
#
_symmetry.space_group_name_H-M   'P 1'
#
loop_
_entity.id
_entity.type
_entity.pdbx_description
1 polymer ?
#
loop_
_entity_poly.entity_id
_entity_poly.type
_entity_poly.pdbx_seq_one_letter_code
_entity_poly.pdbx_strand_id
1 'polypeptide(L)'
;EEYGTDALRFTLATGTTPGQDLNLSLEKIESSRNLVNKIWNASKFVLSCLEKLEEEGYEWNEESLSTGAGRETLPFAERWVLAELSALVEENDRAHARHDIGEAGRATYNFFWGQFADWYLEVAKTRLYSDDREEARRCMGVLLKVFLSSLRLLHPYMPFVTEEVYQVLAGSGDSIVNSRWPRPDEEADGGARASFAVFQDAVRSIRNIRAEQQVPVNKKISALLVIDDEGLRAEVASEARALEFLCKIEGLRIIERGEAEALSSEEHIETVVNDGFCVYIPLAGLVDAEQEISRLRRQATKIEKDLATLEGRLSSPSFVEKAPKKVVDETVAKRDDLTQQLSMVRGRLDVLVAA
;
A
#
# COMPACT_ATOMS: atom_id res chain seq x y z
N GLU A 1 -7.93 -21.38 19.16
CA GLU A 1 -7.04 -22.13 18.25
C GLU A 1 -7.10 -21.62 16.81
N GLU A 2 -8.27 -21.43 16.22
CA GLU A 2 -8.41 -21.10 14.78
C GLU A 2 -7.82 -19.74 14.34
N TYR A 3 -7.97 -18.69 15.15
CA TYR A 3 -7.56 -17.32 14.76
C TYR A 3 -6.47 -16.68 15.63
N GLY A 4 -6.15 -17.28 16.79
CA GLY A 4 -5.20 -16.73 17.77
C GLY A 4 -5.83 -15.76 18.78
N THR A 5 -5.21 -15.64 19.96
CA THR A 5 -5.75 -14.86 21.09
C THR A 5 -5.76 -13.36 20.82
N ASP A 6 -4.70 -12.81 20.21
CA ASP A 6 -4.61 -11.38 19.91
C ASP A 6 -5.68 -10.91 18.92
N ALA A 7 -5.93 -11.71 17.87
CA ALA A 7 -6.98 -11.41 16.89
C ALA A 7 -8.37 -11.31 17.54
N LEU A 8 -8.68 -12.25 18.44
CA LEU A 8 -9.93 -12.24 19.18
C LEU A 8 -10.00 -11.04 20.14
N ARG A 9 -8.96 -10.80 20.94
CA ARG A 9 -8.91 -9.67 21.89
C ARG A 9 -9.10 -8.33 21.17
N PHE A 10 -8.37 -8.12 20.08
CA PHE A 10 -8.46 -6.90 19.29
C PHE A 10 -9.88 -6.72 18.72
N THR A 11 -10.47 -7.78 18.16
CA THR A 11 -11.84 -7.73 17.61
C THR A 11 -12.87 -7.35 18.68
N LEU A 12 -12.77 -7.94 19.88
CA LEU A 12 -13.70 -7.65 20.97
C LEU A 12 -13.53 -6.21 21.48
N ALA A 13 -12.28 -5.76 21.64
CA ALA A 13 -11.97 -4.44 22.16
C ALA A 13 -12.34 -3.30 21.18
N THR A 14 -12.21 -3.54 19.87
CA THR A 14 -12.44 -2.51 18.83
C THR A 14 -13.76 -2.65 18.10
N GLY A 15 -14.47 -3.78 18.28
CA GLY A 15 -15.67 -4.13 17.52
C GLY A 15 -16.96 -3.46 18.00
N THR A 16 -16.94 -2.77 19.14
CA THR A 16 -18.11 -2.07 19.71
C THR A 16 -17.79 -0.67 20.20
N THR A 17 -18.81 0.18 20.15
CA THR A 17 -18.84 1.40 20.94
C THR A 17 -19.18 1.04 22.39
N PRO A 18 -18.57 1.69 23.39
CA PRO A 18 -18.90 1.45 24.80
C PRO A 18 -20.41 1.47 25.06
N GLY A 19 -20.93 0.43 25.71
CA GLY A 19 -22.34 0.32 26.09
C GLY A 19 -23.27 -0.25 25.01
N GLN A 20 -22.76 -0.73 23.89
CA GLN A 20 -23.54 -1.42 22.85
C GLN A 20 -23.23 -2.91 22.80
N ASP A 21 -24.20 -3.72 22.37
CA ASP A 21 -24.01 -5.15 22.15
C ASP A 21 -23.09 -5.42 20.95
N LEU A 22 -22.18 -6.39 21.09
CA LEU A 22 -21.35 -6.86 19.99
C LEU A 22 -22.02 -8.02 19.26
N ASN A 23 -22.37 -7.82 17.99
CA ASN A 23 -22.59 -8.96 17.11
C ASN A 23 -21.22 -9.49 16.61
N LEU A 24 -20.79 -10.64 17.13
CA LEU A 24 -19.50 -11.23 16.79
C LEU A 24 -19.51 -11.71 15.34
N SER A 25 -18.65 -11.11 14.51
CA SER A 25 -18.45 -11.52 13.12
C SER A 25 -17.10 -12.21 12.98
N LEU A 26 -17.10 -13.45 12.47
CA LEU A 26 -15.87 -14.20 12.18
C LEU A 26 -15.00 -13.49 11.15
N GLU A 27 -15.61 -12.78 10.18
CA GLU A 27 -14.90 -11.97 9.19
C GLU A 27 -14.09 -10.83 9.85
N LYS A 28 -14.61 -10.23 10.93
CA LYS A 28 -13.87 -9.22 11.70
C LYS A 28 -12.68 -9.83 12.47
N ILE A 29 -12.83 -11.07 12.95
CA ILE A 29 -11.73 -11.80 13.60
C ILE A 29 -10.66 -12.14 12.57
N GLU A 30 -11.05 -12.55 11.36
CA GLU A 30 -10.13 -12.79 10.25
C GLU A 30 -9.36 -11.54 9.86
N SER A 31 -10.02 -10.38 9.77
CA SER A 31 -9.37 -9.09 9.54
C SER A 31 -8.34 -8.77 10.64
N SER A 32 -8.69 -8.99 11.91
CA SER A 32 -7.77 -8.79 13.03
C SER A 32 -6.59 -9.76 13.02
N ARG A 33 -6.80 -11.00 12.59
CA ARG A 33 -5.71 -11.97 12.37
C ARG A 33 -4.78 -11.51 11.25
N ASN A 34 -5.31 -10.88 10.21
CA ASN A 34 -4.49 -10.32 9.14
C ASN A 34 -3.61 -9.17 9.66
N LEU A 35 -4.08 -8.37 10.62
CA LEU A 35 -3.23 -7.38 11.31
C LEU A 35 -2.06 -8.06 12.04
N VAL A 36 -2.32 -9.12 12.81
CA VAL A 36 -1.26 -9.90 13.49
C VAL A 36 -0.21 -10.39 12.47
N ASN A 37 -0.66 -10.93 11.34
CA ASN A 37 0.23 -11.35 10.25
C ASN A 37 1.02 -10.18 9.65
N LYS A 38 0.40 -9.00 9.50
CA LYS A 38 1.07 -7.79 8.98
C LYS A 38 2.16 -7.32 9.95
N ILE A 39 1.89 -7.31 11.26
CA ILE A 39 2.89 -7.02 12.30
C ILE A 39 4.07 -7.98 12.22
N TRP A 40 3.79 -9.29 12.12
CA TRP A 40 4.81 -10.32 12.01
C TRP A 40 5.64 -10.22 10.72
N ASN A 41 5.03 -9.84 9.61
CA ASN A 41 5.76 -9.65 8.36
C ASN A 41 6.62 -8.39 8.39
N ALA A 42 6.11 -7.30 8.98
CA ALA A 42 6.90 -6.10 9.22
C ALA A 42 8.11 -6.40 10.12
N SER A 43 7.92 -7.15 11.21
CA SER A 43 9.03 -7.49 12.13
C SER A 43 10.14 -8.27 11.47
N LYS A 44 9.84 -9.30 10.67
CA LYS A 44 10.86 -10.05 9.92
C LYS A 44 11.67 -9.16 8.98
N PHE A 45 11.01 -8.22 8.29
CA PHE A 45 11.69 -7.29 7.39
C PHE A 45 12.61 -6.35 8.17
N VAL A 46 12.09 -5.74 9.25
CA VAL A 46 12.84 -4.80 10.08
C VAL A 46 14.04 -5.48 10.72
N LEU A 47 13.84 -6.66 11.32
CA LEU A 47 14.90 -7.45 11.95
C LEU A 47 15.99 -7.81 10.95
N SER A 48 15.64 -8.31 9.77
CA SER A 48 16.64 -8.67 8.74
C SER A 48 17.46 -7.46 8.28
N CYS A 49 16.85 -6.29 8.16
CA CYS A 49 17.58 -5.07 7.82
C CYS A 49 18.44 -4.59 8.99
N LEU A 50 17.97 -4.76 10.22
CA LEU A 50 18.68 -4.36 11.43
C LEU A 50 19.92 -5.23 11.64
N GLU A 51 19.80 -6.55 11.60
CA GLU A 51 20.91 -7.51 11.73
C GLU A 51 22.02 -7.19 10.73
N LYS A 52 21.66 -6.90 9.46
CA LYS A 52 22.63 -6.48 8.45
C LYS A 52 23.37 -5.21 8.85
N LEU A 53 22.67 -4.20 9.37
CA LEU A 53 23.30 -2.96 9.82
C LEU A 53 24.18 -3.19 11.06
N GLU A 54 23.79 -4.09 11.97
CA GLU A 54 24.55 -4.45 13.17
C GLU A 54 25.86 -5.19 12.82
N GLU A 55 25.82 -6.13 11.88
CA GLU A 55 27.02 -6.77 11.30
C GLU A 55 28.00 -5.74 10.71
N GLU A 56 27.45 -4.61 10.31
CA GLU A 56 28.10 -3.48 9.68
C GLU A 56 28.51 -2.37 10.69
N GLY A 57 28.41 -2.67 11.99
CA GLY A 57 28.81 -1.80 13.10
C GLY A 57 27.82 -0.69 13.42
N TYR A 58 26.56 -0.81 13.00
CA TYR A 58 25.49 0.06 13.50
C TYR A 58 25.15 -0.34 14.94
N GLU A 59 25.39 0.58 15.87
CA GLU A 59 24.93 0.45 17.24
C GLU A 59 23.75 1.41 17.44
N TRP A 60 22.71 0.90 18.08
CA TRP A 60 21.56 1.70 18.45
C TRP A 60 21.11 1.32 19.85
N ASN A 61 20.44 2.25 20.51
CA ASN A 61 19.73 1.98 21.73
C ASN A 61 18.43 2.78 21.70
N GLU A 62 17.46 2.39 22.50
CA GLU A 62 16.15 3.03 22.43
C GLU A 62 16.21 4.52 22.85
N GLU A 63 17.09 4.87 23.79
CA GLU A 63 17.26 6.25 24.24
C GLU A 63 17.80 7.17 23.14
N SER A 64 18.63 6.63 22.22
CA SER A 64 19.19 7.37 21.09
C SER A 64 18.20 7.57 19.95
N LEU A 65 17.06 6.86 19.96
CA LEU A 65 15.97 7.08 19.02
C LEU A 65 15.24 8.42 19.27
N SER A 66 15.56 9.14 20.35
CA SER A 66 15.06 10.48 20.65
C SER A 66 15.55 11.53 19.63
N THR A 67 14.85 11.63 18.50
CA THR A 67 15.08 12.59 17.40
C THR A 67 14.71 14.04 17.72
N GLY A 68 15.01 14.56 18.92
CA GLY A 68 14.76 15.98 19.25
C GLY A 68 15.72 16.94 18.52
N ALA A 69 16.98 16.55 18.30
CA ALA A 69 17.95 17.37 17.57
C ALA A 69 17.98 16.98 16.09
N GLY A 70 17.77 17.96 15.19
CA GLY A 70 17.97 17.77 13.75
C GLY A 70 16.75 17.30 12.95
N ARG A 71 15.51 17.47 13.45
CA ARG A 71 14.29 17.09 12.70
C ARG A 71 14.14 17.77 11.36
N GLU A 72 14.44 19.07 11.29
CA GLU A 72 14.41 19.80 10.02
C GLU A 72 15.36 19.21 8.97
N THR A 73 16.40 18.50 9.43
CA THR A 73 17.39 17.81 8.57
C THR A 73 17.00 16.37 8.24
N LEU A 74 15.92 15.84 8.83
CA LEU A 74 15.40 14.53 8.43
C LEU A 74 14.80 14.62 7.03
N PRO A 75 14.91 13.54 6.23
CA PRO A 75 14.24 13.50 4.94
C PRO A 75 12.71 13.59 5.09
N PHE A 76 12.05 13.96 4.00
CA PHE A 76 10.64 14.30 3.99
C PHE A 76 9.76 13.16 4.54
N ALA A 77 9.98 11.92 4.10
CA ALA A 77 9.22 10.77 4.58
C ALA A 77 9.41 10.48 6.09
N GLU A 78 10.61 10.66 6.63
CA GLU A 78 10.91 10.51 8.05
C GLU A 78 10.21 11.60 8.89
N ARG A 79 10.21 12.86 8.44
CA ARG A 79 9.48 13.95 9.13
C ARG A 79 7.99 13.64 9.17
N TRP A 80 7.44 13.23 8.03
CA TRP A 80 6.04 12.88 7.89
C TRP A 80 5.60 11.76 8.84
N VAL A 81 6.27 10.61 8.84
CA VAL A 81 5.82 9.46 9.64
C VAL A 81 5.93 9.75 11.14
N LEU A 82 6.90 10.55 11.57
CA LEU A 82 7.03 11.00 12.96
C LEU A 82 5.88 11.93 13.35
N ALA A 83 5.44 12.81 12.43
CA ALA A 83 4.28 13.66 12.66
C ALA A 83 2.97 12.87 12.72
N GLU A 84 2.80 11.85 11.87
CA GLU A 84 1.65 10.93 11.95
C GLU A 84 1.65 10.12 13.26
N LEU A 85 2.82 9.64 13.70
CA LEU A 85 2.95 8.96 14.99
C LEU A 85 2.58 9.89 16.14
N SER A 86 3.07 11.13 16.14
CA SER A 86 2.74 12.12 17.17
C SER A 86 1.22 12.33 17.27
N ALA A 87 0.57 12.56 16.13
CA ALA A 87 -0.88 12.72 16.06
C ALA A 87 -1.65 11.47 16.55
N LEU A 88 -1.15 10.27 16.22
CA LEU A 88 -1.73 9.01 16.71
C LEU A 88 -1.65 8.91 18.24
N VAL A 89 -0.52 9.28 18.83
CA VAL A 89 -0.34 9.24 20.29
C VAL A 89 -1.31 10.22 20.96
N GLU A 90 -1.43 11.45 20.45
CA GLU A 90 -2.42 12.42 20.97
C GLU A 90 -3.86 11.92 20.84
N GLU A 91 -4.19 11.23 19.75
CA GLU A 91 -5.51 10.62 19.56
C GLU A 91 -5.76 9.47 20.54
N ASN A 92 -4.78 8.59 20.73
CA ASN A 92 -4.85 7.51 21.71
C ASN A 92 -5.02 8.05 23.13
N ASP A 93 -4.23 9.05 23.52
CA ASP A 93 -4.30 9.65 24.86
C ASP A 93 -5.69 10.27 25.11
N ARG A 94 -6.25 10.98 24.13
CA ARG A 94 -7.63 11.52 24.21
C ARG A 94 -8.70 10.45 24.26
N ALA A 95 -8.54 9.36 23.50
CA ALA A 95 -9.47 8.24 23.50
C ALA A 95 -9.44 7.49 24.83
N HIS A 96 -8.26 7.18 25.36
CA HIS A 96 -8.07 6.57 26.67
C HIS A 96 -8.60 7.44 27.81
N ALA A 97 -8.36 8.76 27.79
CA ALA A 97 -8.90 9.70 28.78
C ALA A 97 -10.44 9.72 28.83
N ARG A 98 -11.10 9.39 27.71
CA ARG A 98 -12.57 9.28 27.60
C ARG A 98 -13.09 7.84 27.75
N HIS A 99 -12.20 6.89 28.05
CA HIS A 99 -12.48 5.46 28.14
C HIS A 99 -13.00 4.85 26.82
N ASP A 100 -12.71 5.48 25.67
CA ASP A 100 -13.01 4.96 24.34
C ASP A 100 -11.85 4.11 23.81
N ILE A 101 -11.61 2.99 24.50
CA ILE A 101 -10.52 2.06 24.21
C ILE A 101 -10.68 1.45 22.80
N GLY A 102 -11.91 1.26 22.33
CA GLY A 102 -12.17 0.77 20.99
C GLY A 102 -11.67 1.73 19.91
N GLU A 103 -11.86 3.03 20.09
CA GLU A 103 -11.37 4.04 19.13
C GLU A 103 -9.84 4.13 19.12
N ALA A 104 -9.20 4.12 20.28
CA ALA A 104 -7.73 4.08 20.38
C ALA A 104 -7.13 2.88 19.60
N GLY A 105 -7.72 1.69 19.75
CA GLY A 105 -7.30 0.50 19.00
C GLY A 105 -7.53 0.62 17.49
N ARG A 106 -8.65 1.20 17.04
CA ARG A 106 -8.94 1.44 15.61
C ARG A 106 -7.99 2.46 14.99
N ALA A 107 -7.73 3.58 15.67
CA ALA A 107 -6.77 4.59 15.23
C ALA A 107 -5.38 3.98 15.05
N THR A 108 -4.93 3.18 16.01
CA THR A 108 -3.64 2.49 15.94
C THR A 108 -3.57 1.47 14.80
N TYR A 109 -4.66 0.72 14.55
CA TYR A 109 -4.75 -0.15 13.37
C TYR A 109 -4.64 0.63 12.05
N ASN A 110 -5.40 1.73 11.91
CA ASN A 110 -5.41 2.54 10.70
C ASN A 110 -4.03 3.15 10.43
N PHE A 111 -3.33 3.62 11.46
CA PHE A 111 -1.96 4.10 11.34
C PHE A 111 -1.00 2.97 10.95
N PHE A 112 -0.99 1.86 11.71
CA PHE A 112 -0.03 0.79 11.49
C PHE A 112 -0.15 0.19 10.08
N TRP A 113 -1.37 -0.07 9.65
CA TRP A 113 -1.63 -0.62 8.33
C TRP A 113 -1.44 0.43 7.25
N GLY A 114 -2.20 1.53 7.38
CA GLY A 114 -2.41 2.48 6.31
C GLY A 114 -1.29 3.50 6.14
N GLN A 115 -0.57 3.87 7.20
CA GLN A 115 0.52 4.86 7.13
C GLN A 115 1.90 4.20 7.26
N PHE A 116 2.09 3.38 8.29
CA PHE A 116 3.39 2.75 8.52
C PHE A 116 3.68 1.66 7.48
N ALA A 117 2.83 0.64 7.36
CA ALA A 117 3.16 -0.53 6.56
C ALA A 117 2.96 -0.35 5.05
N ASP A 118 1.90 0.35 4.63
CA ASP A 118 1.60 0.55 3.20
C ASP A 118 2.42 1.68 2.55
N TRP A 119 2.94 2.64 3.34
CA TRP A 119 3.76 3.75 2.83
C TRP A 119 5.15 3.79 3.44
N TYR A 120 5.29 4.08 4.73
CA TYR A 120 6.60 4.37 5.29
C TYR A 120 7.57 3.19 5.14
N LEU A 121 7.10 1.96 5.34
CA LEU A 121 7.91 0.75 5.16
C LEU A 121 8.37 0.57 3.71
N GLU A 122 7.52 0.88 2.73
CA GLU A 122 7.86 0.79 1.31
C GLU A 122 8.85 1.88 0.89
N VAL A 123 8.69 3.09 1.45
CA VAL A 123 9.62 4.21 1.26
C VAL A 123 10.96 3.94 1.96
N ALA A 124 10.95 3.33 3.14
CA ALA A 124 12.17 2.95 3.86
C ALA A 124 13.02 1.93 3.09
N LYS A 125 12.41 1.01 2.32
CA LYS A 125 13.14 0.04 1.49
C LYS A 125 14.09 0.72 0.50
N THR A 126 13.74 1.88 -0.05
CA THR A 126 14.62 2.57 -1.01
C THR A 126 15.88 3.13 -0.37
N ARG A 127 15.84 3.39 0.95
CA ARG A 127 16.97 3.85 1.75
C ARG A 127 17.78 2.69 2.31
N LEU A 128 17.10 1.71 2.90
CA LEU A 128 17.72 0.54 3.53
C LEU A 128 18.47 -0.37 2.54
N TYR A 129 18.06 -0.35 1.26
CA TYR A 129 18.77 -1.07 0.19
C TYR A 129 19.69 -0.18 -0.65
N SER A 130 19.88 1.08 -0.25
CA SER A 130 20.86 1.96 -0.89
C SER A 130 22.28 1.64 -0.43
N ASP A 131 23.26 2.11 -1.20
CA ASP A 131 24.68 2.04 -0.82
C ASP A 131 25.06 3.13 0.19
N ASP A 132 24.18 4.11 0.46
CA ASP A 132 24.41 5.15 1.47
C ASP A 132 24.07 4.62 2.87
N ARG A 133 25.14 4.35 3.61
CA ARG A 133 25.07 3.75 4.94
C ARG A 133 24.52 4.70 6.00
N GLU A 134 24.83 5.98 5.90
CA GLU A 134 24.35 6.97 6.86
C GLU A 134 22.87 7.23 6.64
N GLU A 135 22.42 7.26 5.38
CA GLU A 135 20.99 7.29 5.04
C GLU A 135 20.27 6.04 5.58
N ALA A 136 20.80 4.84 5.35
CA ALA A 136 20.20 3.59 5.82
C ALA A 136 20.10 3.55 7.37
N ARG A 137 21.16 3.96 8.09
CA ARG A 137 21.17 4.03 9.56
C ARG A 137 20.15 5.03 10.09
N ARG A 138 20.09 6.23 9.51
CA ARG A 138 19.11 7.26 9.90
C ARG A 138 17.67 6.77 9.68
N CYS A 139 17.40 6.18 8.51
CA CYS A 139 16.12 5.56 8.20
C CYS A 139 15.76 4.46 9.20
N MET A 140 16.73 3.58 9.54
CA MET A 140 16.53 2.51 10.51
C MET A 140 16.16 3.05 11.90
N GLY A 141 16.84 4.11 12.37
CA GLY A 141 16.51 4.74 13.65
C GLY A 141 15.06 5.24 13.71
N VAL A 142 14.60 5.97 12.68
CA VAL A 142 13.22 6.45 12.61
C VAL A 142 12.24 5.28 12.50
N LEU A 143 12.56 4.28 11.69
CA LEU A 143 11.74 3.08 11.52
C LEU A 143 11.58 2.29 12.82
N LEU A 144 12.65 2.10 13.60
CA LEU A 144 12.58 1.45 14.91
C LEU A 144 11.75 2.26 15.89
N LYS A 145 11.93 3.59 15.93
CA LYS A 145 11.12 4.47 16.79
C LYS A 145 9.64 4.32 16.52
N VAL A 146 9.24 4.44 15.25
CA VAL A 146 7.83 4.36 14.85
C VAL A 146 7.28 2.97 15.12
N PHE A 147 8.04 1.92 14.80
CA PHE A 147 7.57 0.56 14.95
C PHE A 147 7.41 0.16 16.42
N LEU A 148 8.43 0.39 17.26
CA LEU A 148 8.37 0.09 18.70
C LEU A 148 7.25 0.89 19.39
N SER A 149 7.07 2.16 19.01
CA SER A 149 5.95 2.97 19.52
C SER A 149 4.59 2.40 19.11
N SER A 150 4.46 1.95 17.86
CA SER A 150 3.23 1.29 17.39
C SER A 150 2.93 0.00 18.13
N LEU A 151 3.95 -0.81 18.43
CA LEU A 151 3.78 -2.04 19.23
C LEU A 151 3.27 -1.72 20.63
N ARG A 152 3.77 -0.65 21.27
CA ARG A 152 3.29 -0.21 22.60
C ARG A 152 1.83 0.22 22.59
N LEU A 153 1.42 0.96 21.57
CA LEU A 153 0.02 1.39 21.40
C LEU A 153 -0.90 0.18 21.12
N LEU A 154 -0.40 -0.85 20.43
CA LEU A 154 -1.14 -2.09 20.16
C LEU A 154 -1.16 -3.06 21.35
N HIS A 155 -0.19 -2.98 22.26
CA HIS A 155 0.01 -3.97 23.33
C HIS A 155 -1.22 -4.21 24.23
N PRO A 156 -2.01 -3.19 24.64
CA PRO A 156 -3.23 -3.41 25.41
C PRO A 156 -4.24 -4.35 24.73
N TYR A 157 -4.22 -4.39 23.40
CA TYR A 157 -5.14 -5.14 22.56
C TYR A 157 -4.56 -6.49 22.11
N MET A 158 -3.28 -6.49 21.72
CA MET A 158 -2.57 -7.63 21.13
C MET A 158 -1.30 -7.98 21.93
N PRO A 159 -1.41 -8.37 23.21
CA PRO A 159 -0.26 -8.48 24.10
C PRO A 159 0.76 -9.54 23.70
N PHE A 160 0.39 -10.62 23.00
CA PHE A 160 1.31 -11.72 22.74
C PHE A 160 2.25 -11.44 21.56
N VAL A 161 1.70 -11.06 20.39
CA VAL A 161 2.52 -10.75 19.20
C VAL A 161 3.37 -9.50 19.41
N THR A 162 2.85 -8.50 20.13
CA THR A 162 3.60 -7.26 20.40
C THR A 162 4.75 -7.51 21.37
N GLU A 163 4.56 -8.33 22.41
CA GLU A 163 5.62 -8.75 23.32
C GLU A 163 6.72 -9.52 22.56
N GLU A 164 6.34 -10.55 21.80
CA GLU A 164 7.30 -11.38 21.05
C GLU A 164 8.16 -10.54 20.10
N VAL A 165 7.52 -9.67 19.31
CA VAL A 165 8.23 -8.80 18.37
C VAL A 165 9.10 -7.78 19.11
N TYR A 166 8.61 -7.22 20.20
CA TYR A 166 9.35 -6.25 20.98
C TYR A 166 10.60 -6.84 21.61
N GLN A 167 10.52 -8.03 22.19
CA GLN A 167 11.68 -8.73 22.77
C GLN A 167 12.78 -8.96 21.74
N VAL A 168 12.39 -9.42 20.55
CA VAL A 168 13.33 -9.72 19.46
C VAL A 168 14.00 -8.45 18.94
N LEU A 169 13.29 -7.33 18.85
CA LEU A 169 13.83 -6.08 18.32
C LEU A 169 14.59 -5.26 19.36
N ALA A 170 14.00 -5.01 20.53
CA ALA A 170 14.58 -4.08 21.51
C ALA A 170 15.82 -4.64 22.22
N GLY A 171 16.00 -5.98 22.21
CA GLY A 171 17.19 -6.64 22.76
C GLY A 171 17.43 -6.42 24.26
N SER A 172 16.52 -5.73 24.96
CA SER A 172 16.70 -5.28 26.34
C SER A 172 16.36 -6.34 27.38
N GLY A 173 15.68 -7.42 26.98
CA GLY A 173 15.18 -8.46 27.90
C GLY A 173 14.04 -8.00 28.81
N ASP A 174 13.65 -6.71 28.73
CA ASP A 174 12.57 -6.12 29.50
C ASP A 174 11.24 -6.27 28.74
N SER A 175 10.20 -6.70 29.45
CA SER A 175 8.85 -6.85 28.86
C SER A 175 8.28 -5.52 28.38
N ILE A 176 7.60 -5.54 27.22
CA ILE A 176 6.92 -4.34 26.69
C ILE A 176 5.87 -3.81 27.67
N VAL A 177 5.31 -4.67 28.55
CA VAL A 177 4.41 -4.29 29.65
C VAL A 177 5.03 -3.24 30.57
N ASN A 178 6.35 -3.33 30.79
CA ASN A 178 7.09 -2.40 31.67
C ASN A 178 7.66 -1.20 30.90
N SER A 179 7.49 -1.16 29.57
CA SER A 179 8.02 -0.08 28.74
C SER A 179 7.23 1.21 28.94
N ARG A 180 7.86 2.35 28.65
CA ARG A 180 7.21 3.65 28.77
C ARG A 180 6.17 3.82 27.66
N TRP A 181 4.99 4.32 28.03
CA TRP A 181 4.00 4.76 27.05
C TRP A 181 4.61 5.81 26.11
N PRO A 182 4.39 5.74 24.79
CA PRO A 182 4.85 6.75 23.86
C PRO A 182 4.34 8.14 24.25
N ARG A 183 5.12 9.18 23.95
CA ARG A 183 4.69 10.57 24.16
C ARG A 183 4.53 11.25 22.82
N PRO A 184 3.52 12.12 22.68
CA PRO A 184 3.41 12.95 21.51
C PRO A 184 4.64 13.86 21.47
N ASP A 185 5.07 14.14 20.26
CA ASP A 185 6.20 14.99 20.03
C ASP A 185 5.71 16.41 19.74
N GLU A 186 6.11 17.35 20.60
CA GLU A 186 5.71 18.76 20.53
C GLU A 186 6.27 19.50 19.30
N GLU A 187 7.34 18.97 18.70
CA GLU A 187 8.00 19.51 17.51
C GLU A 187 7.59 18.76 16.22
N ALA A 188 6.43 18.09 16.23
CA ALA A 188 5.93 17.38 15.06
C ALA A 188 5.64 18.36 13.91
N ASP A 189 6.22 18.09 12.74
CA ASP A 189 6.00 18.89 11.54
C ASP A 189 4.60 18.64 10.98
N GLY A 190 3.65 19.48 11.39
CA GLY A 190 2.28 19.44 10.88
C GLY A 190 2.17 19.72 9.38
N GLY A 191 3.13 20.46 8.79
CA GLY A 191 3.19 20.73 7.36
C GLY A 191 3.51 19.47 6.55
N ALA A 192 4.47 18.68 7.02
CA ALA A 192 4.87 17.42 6.39
C ALA A 192 3.70 16.44 6.21
N ARG A 193 2.72 16.44 7.12
CA ARG A 193 1.49 15.62 6.99
C ARG A 193 0.66 16.00 5.78
N ALA A 194 0.40 17.28 5.60
CA ALA A 194 -0.38 17.78 4.47
C ALA A 194 0.37 17.57 3.14
N SER A 195 1.66 17.93 3.09
CA SER A 195 2.49 17.73 1.89
C SER A 195 2.60 16.24 1.51
N PHE A 196 2.80 15.35 2.48
CA PHE A 196 2.96 13.93 2.15
C PHE A 196 1.64 13.29 1.72
N ALA A 197 0.49 13.78 2.19
CA ALA A 197 -0.81 13.37 1.65
C ALA A 197 -0.90 13.65 0.14
N VAL A 198 -0.38 14.80 -0.32
CA VAL A 198 -0.30 15.13 -1.75
C VAL A 198 0.65 14.18 -2.49
N PHE A 199 1.79 13.83 -1.89
CA PHE A 199 2.69 12.81 -2.44
C PHE A 199 1.99 11.44 -2.58
N GLN A 200 1.21 11.03 -1.57
CA GLN A 200 0.42 9.80 -1.62
C GLN A 200 -0.62 9.85 -2.74
N ASP A 201 -1.28 10.99 -2.94
CA ASP A 201 -2.25 11.17 -4.02
C ASP A 201 -1.59 11.12 -5.39
N ALA A 202 -0.39 11.67 -5.56
CA ALA A 202 0.38 11.50 -6.80
C ALA A 202 0.66 10.03 -7.10
N VAL A 203 1.11 9.26 -6.10
CA VAL A 203 1.35 7.82 -6.24
C VAL A 203 0.06 7.06 -6.59
N ARG A 204 -1.06 7.39 -5.92
CA ARG A 204 -2.37 6.78 -6.20
C ARG A 204 -2.82 7.09 -7.63
N SER A 205 -2.70 8.34 -8.07
CA SER A 205 -3.05 8.78 -9.42
C SER A 205 -2.24 8.05 -10.49
N ILE A 206 -0.93 7.91 -10.30
CA ILE A 206 -0.08 7.13 -11.22
C ILE A 206 -0.49 5.66 -11.26
N ARG A 207 -0.72 5.04 -10.09
CA ARG A 207 -1.16 3.65 -10.01
C ARG A 207 -2.54 3.42 -10.64
N ASN A 208 -3.45 4.38 -10.50
CA ASN A 208 -4.78 4.34 -11.12
C ASN A 208 -4.66 4.40 -12.65
N ILE A 209 -3.88 5.33 -13.20
CA ILE A 209 -3.64 5.38 -14.65
C ILE A 209 -3.05 4.07 -15.15
N ARG A 210 -2.07 3.50 -14.43
CA ARG A 210 -1.50 2.19 -14.79
C ARG A 210 -2.56 1.09 -14.83
N ALA A 211 -3.46 1.06 -13.86
CA ALA A 211 -4.54 0.08 -13.81
C ALA A 211 -5.55 0.28 -14.95
N GLU A 212 -5.96 1.52 -15.22
CA GLU A 212 -6.88 1.88 -16.29
C GLU A 212 -6.31 1.55 -17.68
N GLN A 213 -5.02 1.84 -17.88
CA GLN A 213 -4.29 1.51 -19.11
C GLN A 213 -3.81 0.05 -19.16
N GLN A 214 -4.18 -0.76 -18.15
CA GLN A 214 -3.82 -2.18 -18.06
C GLN A 214 -2.32 -2.45 -18.19
N VAL A 215 -1.50 -1.52 -17.69
CA VAL A 215 -0.04 -1.64 -17.70
C VAL A 215 0.36 -2.82 -16.81
N PRO A 216 1.18 -3.76 -17.30
CA PRO A 216 1.65 -4.88 -16.48
C PRO A 216 2.33 -4.39 -15.20
N VAL A 217 2.07 -5.08 -14.07
CA VAL A 217 2.51 -4.65 -12.72
C VAL A 217 4.01 -4.35 -12.63
N ASN A 218 4.85 -5.13 -13.32
CA ASN A 218 6.30 -4.99 -13.28
C ASN A 218 6.89 -4.12 -14.40
N LYS A 219 6.07 -3.66 -15.35
CA LYS A 219 6.54 -2.83 -16.46
C LYS A 219 6.86 -1.43 -15.96
N LYS A 220 8.05 -0.94 -16.26
CA LYS A 220 8.41 0.44 -15.93
C LYS A 220 7.80 1.41 -16.95
N ILE A 221 7.43 2.60 -16.49
CA ILE A 221 6.87 3.68 -17.32
C ILE A 221 7.64 4.97 -17.07
N SER A 222 7.59 5.92 -17.99
CA SER A 222 8.09 7.28 -17.72
C SER A 222 6.98 8.15 -17.15
N ALA A 223 7.36 9.18 -16.38
CA ALA A 223 6.42 10.14 -15.82
C ALA A 223 7.06 11.52 -15.72
N LEU A 224 6.27 12.55 -15.98
CA LEU A 224 6.64 13.95 -15.82
C LEU A 224 5.76 14.55 -14.73
N LEU A 225 6.34 15.36 -13.85
CA LEU A 225 5.62 16.07 -12.79
C LEU A 225 5.72 17.58 -13.05
N VAL A 226 4.62 18.27 -12.90
CA VAL A 226 4.57 19.74 -12.81
C VAL A 226 4.08 20.07 -11.41
N ILE A 227 4.85 20.83 -10.63
CA ILE A 227 4.50 21.23 -9.26
C ILE A 227 4.80 22.72 -9.14
N ASP A 228 3.78 23.56 -8.98
CA ASP A 228 3.95 25.01 -8.91
C ASP A 228 4.46 25.48 -7.54
N ASP A 229 4.06 24.78 -6.47
CA ASP A 229 4.52 25.08 -5.12
C ASP A 229 5.98 24.63 -4.95
N GLU A 230 6.89 25.58 -4.75
CA GLU A 230 8.32 25.32 -4.70
C GLU A 230 8.73 24.48 -3.47
N GLY A 231 8.02 24.62 -2.35
CA GLY A 231 8.28 23.84 -1.15
C GLY A 231 7.93 22.36 -1.36
N LEU A 232 6.72 22.10 -1.84
CA LEU A 232 6.27 20.76 -2.20
C LEU A 232 7.12 20.16 -3.33
N ARG A 233 7.51 20.97 -4.32
CA ARG A 233 8.42 20.54 -5.40
C ARG A 233 9.72 20.02 -4.82
N ALA A 234 10.35 20.74 -3.91
CA ALA A 234 11.58 20.33 -3.26
C ALA A 234 11.39 19.04 -2.43
N GLU A 235 10.29 18.92 -1.68
CA GLU A 235 9.96 17.73 -0.90
C GLU A 235 9.74 16.50 -1.78
N VAL A 236 8.91 16.60 -2.83
CA VAL A 236 8.66 15.51 -3.78
C VAL A 236 9.94 15.14 -4.56
N ALA A 237 10.75 16.13 -4.94
CA ALA A 237 12.04 15.90 -5.60
C ALA A 237 13.00 15.11 -4.69
N SER A 238 13.03 15.42 -3.39
CA SER A 238 13.86 14.70 -2.41
C SER A 238 13.45 13.23 -2.26
N GLU A 239 12.21 12.88 -2.60
CA GLU A 239 11.63 11.53 -2.55
C GLU A 239 11.50 10.86 -3.92
N ALA A 240 12.22 11.34 -4.95
CA ALA A 240 12.13 10.81 -6.31
C ALA A 240 12.35 9.28 -6.38
N ARG A 241 13.35 8.75 -5.64
CA ARG A 241 13.63 7.30 -5.57
C ARG A 241 12.44 6.51 -5.02
N ALA A 242 11.74 7.06 -4.02
CA ALA A 242 10.57 6.45 -3.45
C ALA A 242 9.40 6.46 -4.45
N LEU A 243 9.17 7.58 -5.12
CA LEU A 243 8.13 7.68 -6.16
C LEU A 243 8.37 6.70 -7.31
N GLU A 244 9.62 6.61 -7.79
CA GLU A 244 10.02 5.67 -8.83
C GLU A 244 9.81 4.21 -8.41
N PHE A 245 10.19 3.87 -7.18
CA PHE A 245 10.01 2.53 -6.63
C PHE A 245 8.53 2.14 -6.48
N LEU A 246 7.74 3.04 -5.90
CA LEU A 246 6.31 2.83 -5.60
C LEU A 246 5.44 2.76 -6.85
N CYS A 247 5.82 3.46 -7.91
CA CYS A 247 5.05 3.55 -9.15
C CYS A 247 5.65 2.76 -10.32
N LYS A 248 6.82 2.13 -10.13
CA LYS A 248 7.61 1.49 -11.20
C LYS A 248 7.88 2.48 -12.32
N ILE A 249 8.49 3.60 -12.00
CA ILE A 249 8.88 4.62 -13.00
C ILE A 249 10.34 4.42 -13.40
N GLU A 250 10.63 4.69 -14.67
CA GLU A 250 11.96 4.86 -15.23
C GLU A 250 11.99 6.20 -15.98
N GLY A 251 12.88 7.09 -15.55
CA GLY A 251 12.97 8.44 -16.12
C GLY A 251 11.90 9.38 -15.57
N LEU A 252 11.75 9.46 -14.25
CA LEU A 252 10.96 10.52 -13.62
C LEU A 252 11.61 11.88 -13.89
N ARG A 253 10.84 12.86 -14.39
CA ARG A 253 11.32 14.24 -14.50
C ARG A 253 10.34 15.21 -13.87
N ILE A 254 10.86 16.18 -13.13
CA ILE A 254 10.09 17.36 -12.70
C ILE A 254 10.37 18.45 -13.72
N ILE A 255 9.32 18.96 -14.34
CA ILE A 255 9.39 19.96 -15.41
C ILE A 255 8.67 21.25 -15.01
N GLU A 256 8.99 22.34 -15.70
CA GLU A 256 8.29 23.60 -15.53
C GLU A 256 6.95 23.61 -16.27
N ARG A 257 5.99 24.40 -15.77
CA ARG A 257 4.66 24.52 -16.36
C ARG A 257 4.69 24.92 -17.83
N GLY A 258 5.61 25.80 -18.23
CA GLY A 258 5.77 26.19 -19.64
C GLY A 258 6.27 25.07 -20.55
N GLU A 259 7.00 24.08 -20.03
CA GLU A 259 7.36 22.86 -20.80
C GLU A 259 6.14 21.94 -20.95
N ALA A 260 5.31 21.85 -19.91
CA ALA A 260 4.10 21.04 -19.94
C ALA A 260 3.05 21.55 -20.93
N GLU A 261 2.96 22.86 -21.14
CA GLU A 261 2.07 23.46 -22.17
C GLU A 261 2.42 23.03 -23.61
N ALA A 262 3.66 22.58 -23.84
CA ALA A 262 4.08 22.05 -25.13
C ALA A 262 3.78 20.54 -25.30
N LEU A 263 3.34 19.85 -24.24
CA LEU A 263 3.01 18.43 -24.31
C LEU A 263 1.67 18.22 -25.02
N SER A 264 1.65 17.30 -25.99
CA SER A 264 0.42 16.92 -26.67
C SER A 264 -0.44 16.00 -25.80
N SER A 265 -1.72 16.33 -25.67
CA SER A 265 -2.74 15.47 -25.06
C SER A 265 -2.99 14.17 -25.82
N GLU A 266 -2.57 14.09 -27.09
CA GLU A 266 -2.62 12.84 -27.89
C GLU A 266 -1.46 11.90 -27.54
N GLU A 267 -0.38 12.41 -26.95
CA GLU A 267 0.82 11.65 -26.62
C GLU A 267 0.99 11.40 -25.12
N HIS A 268 0.25 12.11 -24.27
CA HIS A 268 0.36 12.04 -22.82
C HIS A 268 -1.01 11.96 -22.15
N ILE A 269 -1.10 11.16 -21.08
CA ILE A 269 -2.21 11.20 -20.13
C ILE A 269 -1.85 12.20 -19.05
N GLU A 270 -2.64 13.25 -18.91
CA GLU A 270 -2.57 14.20 -17.79
C GLU A 270 -3.53 13.80 -16.68
N THR A 271 -3.08 13.92 -15.43
CA THR A 271 -3.94 13.89 -14.26
C THR A 271 -3.56 14.98 -13.27
N VAL A 272 -4.56 15.64 -12.70
CA VAL A 272 -4.38 16.66 -11.67
C VAL A 272 -4.40 15.98 -10.32
N VAL A 273 -3.33 16.15 -9.54
CA VAL A 273 -3.20 15.61 -8.18
C VAL A 273 -3.81 16.58 -7.17
N ASN A 274 -3.42 17.86 -7.25
CA ASN A 274 -4.00 18.97 -6.50
C ASN A 274 -3.81 20.27 -7.30
N ASP A 275 -4.32 21.38 -6.77
CA ASP A 275 -4.10 22.69 -7.38
C ASP A 275 -2.59 22.97 -7.52
N GLY A 276 -2.14 23.21 -8.75
CA GLY A 276 -0.74 23.41 -9.08
C GLY A 276 0.13 22.14 -9.18
N PHE A 277 -0.41 20.92 -9.04
CA PHE A 277 0.35 19.67 -9.27
C PHE A 277 -0.34 18.77 -10.30
N CYS A 278 0.32 18.59 -11.44
CA CYS A 278 -0.09 17.63 -12.47
C CYS A 278 0.95 16.53 -12.67
N VAL A 279 0.47 15.35 -13.03
CA VAL A 279 1.29 14.22 -13.50
C VAL A 279 0.96 13.95 -14.95
N TYR A 280 2.00 13.85 -15.79
CA TYR A 280 1.89 13.45 -17.19
C TYR A 280 2.58 12.12 -17.40
N ILE A 281 1.86 11.18 -18.03
CA ILE A 281 2.39 9.86 -18.37
C ILE A 281 2.40 9.74 -19.90
N PRO A 282 3.57 9.63 -20.55
CA PRO A 282 3.64 9.38 -21.98
C PRO A 282 2.90 8.08 -22.34
N LEU A 283 2.03 8.13 -23.34
CA LEU A 283 1.30 6.97 -23.87
C LEU A 283 2.25 5.99 -24.55
N ALA A 284 3.31 6.52 -25.16
CA ALA A 284 4.36 5.74 -25.81
C ALA A 284 4.97 4.74 -24.81
N GLY A 285 4.80 3.45 -25.11
CA GLY A 285 5.36 2.39 -24.29
C GLY A 285 4.54 1.98 -23.06
N LEU A 286 3.33 2.52 -22.81
CA LEU A 286 2.46 2.02 -21.73
C LEU A 286 1.94 0.60 -22.02
N VAL A 287 1.39 0.40 -23.21
CA VAL A 287 0.91 -0.90 -23.67
C VAL A 287 1.97 -1.49 -24.58
N ASP A 288 2.47 -2.68 -24.25
CA ASP A 288 3.23 -3.46 -25.20
C ASP A 288 2.20 -4.08 -26.15
N ALA A 289 2.01 -3.44 -27.31
CA ALA A 289 0.99 -3.84 -28.28
C ALA A 289 1.17 -5.31 -28.68
N GLU A 290 2.40 -5.79 -28.84
CA GLU A 290 2.66 -7.19 -29.18
C GLU A 290 2.28 -8.15 -28.04
N GLN A 291 2.63 -7.80 -26.80
CA GLN A 291 2.26 -8.59 -25.62
C GLN A 291 0.74 -8.59 -25.41
N GLU A 292 0.08 -7.45 -25.62
CA GLU A 292 -1.37 -7.32 -25.47
C GLU A 292 -2.12 -8.06 -26.59
N ILE A 293 -1.66 -7.95 -27.85
CA ILE A 293 -2.15 -8.77 -28.96
C ILE A 293 -1.97 -10.25 -28.63
N SER A 294 -0.80 -10.66 -28.12
CA SER A 294 -0.53 -12.06 -27.74
C SER A 294 -1.45 -12.54 -26.62
N ARG A 295 -1.69 -11.70 -25.60
CA ARG A 295 -2.60 -11.99 -24.49
C ARG A 295 -4.05 -12.13 -24.97
N LEU A 296 -4.53 -11.17 -25.74
CA LEU A 296 -5.88 -11.17 -26.30
C LEU A 296 -6.07 -12.35 -27.27
N ARG A 297 -5.06 -12.72 -28.06
CA ARG A 297 -5.09 -13.93 -28.91
C ARG A 297 -5.25 -15.20 -28.06
N ARG A 298 -4.46 -15.35 -27.00
CA ARG A 298 -4.58 -16.51 -26.08
C ARG A 298 -5.95 -16.54 -25.40
N GLN A 299 -6.46 -15.39 -24.97
CA GLN A 299 -7.79 -15.27 -24.37
C GLN A 299 -8.89 -15.65 -25.36
N ALA A 300 -8.83 -15.14 -26.59
CA ALA A 300 -9.76 -15.49 -27.67
C ALA A 300 -9.74 -16.99 -27.95
N THR A 301 -8.56 -17.61 -28.12
CA THR A 301 -8.43 -19.05 -28.34
C THR A 301 -9.00 -19.89 -27.20
N LYS A 302 -8.87 -19.44 -25.94
CA LYS A 302 -9.47 -20.15 -24.80
C LYS A 302 -11.01 -20.08 -24.86
N ILE A 303 -11.56 -18.88 -25.07
CA ILE A 303 -13.01 -18.67 -25.17
C ILE A 303 -13.59 -19.46 -26.36
N GLU A 304 -12.90 -19.49 -27.50
CA GLU A 304 -13.29 -20.27 -28.68
C GLU A 304 -13.35 -21.78 -28.40
N LYS A 305 -12.40 -22.34 -27.64
CA LYS A 305 -12.42 -23.76 -27.24
C LYS A 305 -13.58 -24.07 -26.30
N ASP A 306 -13.85 -23.17 -25.35
CA ASP A 306 -14.96 -23.32 -24.42
C ASP A 306 -16.31 -23.22 -25.16
N LEU A 307 -16.44 -22.28 -26.10
CA LEU A 307 -17.60 -22.16 -26.99
C LEU A 307 -17.80 -23.40 -27.85
N ALA A 308 -16.75 -23.91 -28.51
CA ALA A 308 -16.86 -25.12 -29.33
C ALA A 308 -17.34 -26.33 -28.51
N THR A 309 -16.94 -26.42 -27.24
CA THR A 309 -17.41 -27.47 -26.33
C THR A 309 -18.90 -27.32 -26.01
N LEU A 310 -19.35 -26.09 -25.73
CA LEU A 310 -20.76 -25.80 -25.44
C LEU A 310 -21.64 -26.00 -26.67
N GLU A 311 -21.21 -25.53 -27.84
CA GLU A 311 -21.88 -25.73 -29.12
C GLU A 311 -21.95 -27.22 -29.49
N GLY A 312 -20.89 -27.98 -29.24
CA GLY A 312 -20.88 -29.44 -29.42
C GLY A 312 -21.90 -30.15 -28.52
N ARG A 313 -22.10 -29.67 -27.29
CA ARG A 313 -23.14 -30.19 -26.39
C ARG A 313 -24.54 -29.80 -26.87
N LEU A 314 -24.74 -28.55 -27.24
CA LEU A 314 -26.04 -28.02 -27.69
C LEU A 314 -26.48 -28.55 -29.07
N SER A 315 -25.54 -28.98 -29.91
CA SER A 315 -25.83 -29.62 -31.20
C SER A 315 -26.10 -31.12 -31.10
N SER A 316 -25.84 -31.74 -29.94
CA SER A 316 -26.15 -33.16 -29.72
C SER A 316 -27.65 -33.35 -29.43
N PRO A 317 -28.42 -34.05 -30.30
CA PRO A 317 -29.84 -34.28 -30.08
C PRO A 317 -30.10 -35.00 -28.74
N SER A 318 -29.19 -35.90 -28.36
CA SER A 318 -29.27 -36.64 -27.10
C SER A 318 -29.15 -35.76 -25.86
N PHE A 319 -28.40 -34.65 -25.93
CA PHE A 319 -28.26 -33.72 -24.82
C PHE A 319 -29.47 -32.80 -24.74
N VAL A 320 -29.93 -32.27 -25.88
CA VAL A 320 -31.10 -31.36 -25.94
C VAL A 320 -32.38 -32.07 -25.52
N GLU A 321 -32.56 -33.35 -25.89
CA GLU A 321 -33.78 -34.10 -25.58
C GLU A 321 -33.78 -34.78 -24.21
N LYS A 322 -32.61 -35.19 -23.69
CA LYS A 322 -32.53 -35.97 -22.43
C LYS A 322 -32.05 -35.17 -21.21
N ALA A 323 -31.40 -34.02 -21.40
CA ALA A 323 -30.96 -33.22 -20.26
C ALA A 323 -32.12 -32.43 -19.63
N PRO A 324 -32.10 -32.18 -18.31
CA PRO A 324 -33.08 -31.31 -17.67
C PRO A 324 -33.09 -29.92 -18.31
N LYS A 325 -34.28 -29.35 -18.55
CA LYS A 325 -34.46 -28.04 -19.20
C LYS A 325 -33.59 -26.94 -18.56
N LYS A 326 -33.49 -26.92 -17.23
CA LYS A 326 -32.63 -25.98 -16.49
C LYS A 326 -31.15 -26.05 -16.90
N VAL A 327 -30.62 -27.26 -17.14
CA VAL A 327 -29.22 -27.46 -17.54
C VAL A 327 -29.00 -27.03 -18.99
N VAL A 328 -30.00 -27.22 -19.86
CA VAL A 328 -29.96 -26.74 -21.24
C VAL A 328 -29.97 -25.20 -21.25
N ASP A 329 -30.88 -24.58 -20.52
CA ASP A 329 -31.01 -23.12 -20.42
C ASP A 329 -29.73 -22.47 -19.83
N GLU A 330 -29.13 -23.06 -18.79
CA GLU A 330 -27.84 -22.61 -18.24
C GLU A 330 -26.68 -22.74 -19.26
N THR A 331 -26.68 -23.81 -20.07
CA THR A 331 -25.67 -24.02 -21.12
C THR A 331 -25.82 -23.01 -22.26
N VAL A 332 -27.06 -22.70 -22.65
CA VAL A 332 -27.40 -21.65 -23.63
C VAL A 332 -26.96 -20.27 -23.13
N ALA A 333 -27.32 -19.90 -21.90
CA ALA A 333 -26.92 -18.63 -21.31
C ALA A 333 -25.39 -18.48 -21.22
N LYS A 334 -24.68 -19.55 -20.86
CA LYS A 334 -23.23 -19.54 -20.77
C LYS A 334 -22.54 -19.42 -22.14
N ARG A 335 -23.11 -20.01 -23.19
CA ARG A 335 -22.65 -19.81 -24.58
C ARG A 335 -22.83 -18.35 -25.00
N ASP A 336 -23.97 -17.73 -24.69
CA ASP A 336 -24.26 -16.35 -25.08
C ASP A 336 -23.32 -15.35 -24.40
N ASP A 337 -23.07 -15.51 -23.10
CA ASP A 337 -22.09 -14.71 -22.35
C ASP A 337 -20.68 -14.84 -22.95
N LEU A 338 -20.21 -16.06 -23.21
CA LEU A 338 -18.90 -16.29 -23.81
C LEU A 338 -18.81 -15.74 -25.24
N THR A 339 -19.91 -15.75 -26.01
CA THR A 339 -19.97 -15.18 -27.37
C THR A 339 -19.83 -13.66 -27.31
N GLN A 340 -20.50 -13.01 -26.36
CA GLN A 340 -20.40 -11.57 -26.15
C GLN A 340 -18.99 -11.18 -25.69
N GLN A 341 -18.39 -11.94 -24.77
CA GLN A 341 -17.01 -11.73 -24.34
C GLN A 341 -16.01 -11.92 -25.49
N LEU A 342 -16.19 -12.94 -26.34
CA LEU A 342 -15.33 -13.15 -27.50
C LEU A 342 -15.41 -11.98 -28.49
N SER A 343 -16.61 -11.45 -28.71
CA SER A 343 -16.81 -10.27 -29.57
C SER A 343 -16.06 -9.04 -29.04
N MET A 344 -16.12 -8.77 -27.73
CA MET A 344 -15.37 -7.66 -27.12
C MET A 344 -13.86 -7.85 -27.25
N VAL A 345 -13.36 -9.06 -26.98
CA VAL A 345 -11.94 -9.39 -27.08
C VAL A 345 -11.44 -9.21 -28.52
N ARG A 346 -12.17 -9.73 -29.51
CA ARG A 346 -11.81 -9.59 -30.93
C ARG A 346 -11.86 -8.14 -31.40
N GLY A 347 -12.88 -7.38 -31.02
CA GLY A 347 -12.98 -5.97 -31.37
C GLY A 347 -11.80 -5.15 -30.84
N ARG A 348 -11.33 -5.43 -29.62
CA ARG A 348 -10.13 -4.79 -29.07
C ARG A 348 -8.84 -5.25 -29.76
N LEU A 349 -8.79 -6.50 -30.20
CA LEU A 349 -7.66 -7.07 -30.94
C LEU A 349 -7.52 -6.42 -32.32
N ASP A 350 -8.64 -6.18 -33.02
CA ASP A 350 -8.65 -5.53 -34.32
C ASP A 350 -8.16 -4.08 -34.25
N VAL A 351 -8.55 -3.34 -33.21
CA VAL A 351 -8.07 -1.97 -32.96
C VAL A 351 -6.56 -1.95 -32.72
N LEU A 352 -6.03 -2.89 -31.92
CA LEU A 352 -4.61 -2.93 -31.57
C LEU A 352 -3.70 -3.46 -32.69
N VAL A 353 -4.23 -4.25 -33.63
CA VAL A 353 -3.49 -4.72 -34.81
C VAL A 353 -3.48 -3.67 -35.93
N ALA A 354 -4.47 -2.78 -35.97
CA ALA A 354 -4.58 -1.71 -36.95
C ALA A 354 -3.79 -0.44 -36.57
N ALA A 355 -3.51 -0.25 -35.29
CA ALA A 355 -2.61 0.78 -34.75
C ALA A 355 -1.16 0.31 -34.84
#